data_AF-A0A7U4STZ2-F1
#
_entry.id   AF-A0A7U4STZ2-F1
#
_cell.length_a   1.000
_cell.length_b   1.000
_cell.length_c   1.000
_cell.angle_alpha   90.00
_cell.angle_beta   90.00
_cell.angle_gamma   90.00
#
_symmetry.space_group_name_H-M   'P 1'
#
loop_
_entity.id
_entity.type
_entity.pdbx_description
1 polymer ?
#
loop_
_entity_poly.entity_id
_entity_poly.type
_entity_poly.pdbx_seq_one_letter_code
_entity_poly.pdbx_strand_id
1 'polypeptide(L)'
;MLRATETNPAFFPWDPSPGSIQSGGVSFSWLRTDNNFANLVFNYNNGFIFFPALETPSDKDSNIAVLCAFPMDADTNNRNSLQGCGPSNTYPLESQPCNEQGIITAQQWIDHFNLGANKYRYQCGWNVRDGQIDTANRFYQAILARQAMIPQWWAVQNELRLATWPAGHGANLPIQSFFYISGKPGALANAQNDQLRFYGSYKEVVPIVRLTLPANSSGKATFAYSSDDQAVGDGGPPPLAIDTTPVTLSGRVYLLPAYPALLPGAWPANTTIQRTATGGIPPYSYQSGNSGIAVVDNNGYVTVRGNGTTAITVLDSIGATKSYQVSATGVIQCVGLGKGTYSQISSVAGSQGVHIPNMAQLREMNALYGSRWPMGNDWYWSSDIQAYLPFTRYWIKNIVTGLEGHNYHYGSHLGVGIR
;
A
#
# COMPACT_ATOMS: atom_id res chain seq x y z
N MET A 1 4.38 -16.64 -16.03
CA MET A 1 3.52 -17.47 -16.93
C MET A 1 2.17 -17.63 -16.25
N LEU A 2 1.07 -17.76 -17.00
CA LEU A 2 -0.27 -17.88 -16.40
C LEU A 2 -0.98 -19.15 -16.87
N ARG A 3 -1.75 -19.77 -15.99
CA ARG A 3 -2.61 -20.91 -16.32
C ARG A 3 -4.04 -20.53 -15.99
N ALA A 4 -4.89 -20.55 -17.00
CA ALA A 4 -6.33 -20.44 -16.81
C ALA A 4 -6.88 -21.77 -16.32
N THR A 5 -7.78 -21.75 -15.35
CA THR A 5 -8.32 -22.94 -14.70
C THR A 5 -9.82 -22.82 -14.48
N GLU A 6 -10.45 -23.97 -14.27
CA GLU A 6 -11.80 -24.04 -13.73
C GLU A 6 -11.75 -24.09 -12.20
N THR A 7 -12.55 -23.26 -11.54
CA THR A 7 -12.81 -23.38 -10.10
C THR A 7 -13.89 -24.43 -9.90
N ASN A 8 -13.54 -25.53 -9.25
CA ASN A 8 -14.46 -26.65 -9.02
C ASN A 8 -14.25 -27.24 -7.62
N PRO A 9 -15.31 -27.55 -6.84
CA PRO A 9 -15.15 -28.14 -5.51
C PRO A 9 -14.54 -29.56 -5.53
N ALA A 10 -14.61 -30.27 -6.66
CA ALA A 10 -14.15 -31.67 -6.77
C ALA A 10 -12.63 -31.82 -6.89
N PHE A 11 -11.88 -30.76 -7.22
CA PHE A 11 -10.43 -30.80 -7.38
C PHE A 11 -9.81 -29.43 -7.10
N PHE A 12 -8.50 -29.38 -6.85
CA PHE A 12 -7.79 -28.11 -6.74
C PHE A 12 -7.26 -27.66 -8.10
N PRO A 13 -7.44 -26.38 -8.48
CA PRO A 13 -7.07 -25.90 -9.81
C PRO A 13 -5.55 -25.90 -10.07
N TRP A 14 -4.73 -25.88 -9.01
CA TRP A 14 -3.27 -25.98 -9.08
C TRP A 14 -2.74 -27.41 -9.11
N ASP A 15 -3.60 -28.43 -8.96
CA ASP A 15 -3.19 -29.82 -9.15
C ASP A 15 -3.30 -30.22 -10.63
N PRO A 16 -2.36 -31.02 -11.15
CA PRO A 16 -2.45 -31.47 -12.53
C PRO A 16 -3.67 -32.37 -12.73
N SER A 17 -4.40 -32.15 -13.83
CA SER A 17 -5.55 -32.99 -14.19
C SER A 17 -5.10 -34.42 -14.51
N PRO A 18 -6.00 -35.44 -14.48
CA PRO A 18 -5.64 -36.81 -14.86
C PRO A 18 -4.97 -36.92 -16.23
N GLY A 19 -5.43 -36.16 -17.23
CA GLY A 19 -4.77 -36.10 -18.55
C GLY A 19 -3.40 -35.41 -18.53
N SER A 20 -3.23 -34.41 -17.65
CA SER A 20 -1.91 -33.78 -17.45
C SER A 20 -0.94 -34.79 -16.82
N ILE A 21 -1.37 -35.52 -15.78
CA ILE A 21 -0.59 -36.58 -15.14
C ILE A 21 -0.22 -37.67 -16.15
N GLN A 22 -1.18 -38.13 -16.96
CA GLN A 22 -0.95 -39.16 -17.97
C GLN A 22 0.04 -38.72 -19.06
N SER A 23 -0.09 -37.49 -19.54
CA SER A 23 0.84 -36.94 -20.54
C SER A 23 2.18 -36.54 -19.93
N GLY A 24 2.25 -36.24 -18.63
CA GLY A 24 3.44 -35.70 -17.98
C GLY A 24 3.67 -34.21 -18.26
N GLY A 25 2.67 -33.48 -18.74
CA GLY A 25 2.78 -32.03 -18.90
C GLY A 25 1.49 -31.25 -18.59
N VAL A 26 1.68 -29.97 -18.27
CA VAL A 26 0.64 -29.01 -17.89
C VAL A 26 0.72 -27.78 -18.78
N SER A 27 -0.41 -27.34 -19.33
CA SER A 27 -0.45 -26.21 -20.26
C SER A 27 -0.54 -24.86 -19.54
N PHE A 28 0.26 -23.90 -19.99
CA PHE A 28 0.27 -22.51 -19.55
C PHE A 28 0.23 -21.61 -20.77
N SER A 29 -0.11 -20.35 -20.57
CA SER A 29 0.13 -19.28 -21.54
C SER A 29 1.23 -18.35 -21.02
N TRP A 30 1.92 -17.71 -21.95
CA TRP A 30 2.96 -16.74 -21.65
C TRP A 30 2.59 -15.38 -22.24
N LEU A 31 2.42 -14.40 -21.36
CA LEU A 31 1.94 -13.08 -21.69
C LEU A 31 3.07 -12.07 -21.49
N ARG A 32 3.42 -11.34 -22.55
CA ARG A 32 4.39 -10.24 -22.56
C ARG A 32 3.88 -9.15 -23.50
N THR A 33 4.42 -7.93 -23.41
CA THR A 33 4.02 -6.81 -24.27
C THR A 33 4.16 -7.09 -25.77
N ASP A 34 5.04 -8.01 -26.14
CA ASP A 34 5.34 -8.42 -27.50
C ASP A 34 4.86 -9.86 -27.81
N ASN A 35 4.07 -10.46 -26.90
CA ASN A 35 3.49 -11.80 -27.02
C ASN A 35 2.16 -11.89 -26.26
N ASN A 36 1.10 -11.32 -26.83
CA ASN A 36 -0.22 -11.17 -26.22
C ASN A 36 -1.34 -11.94 -26.96
N PHE A 37 -2.54 -11.97 -26.38
CA PHE A 37 -3.78 -12.60 -26.87
C PHE A 37 -4.99 -11.86 -26.30
N ALA A 38 -6.16 -12.04 -26.94
CA ALA A 38 -7.42 -11.50 -26.44
C ALA A 38 -8.20 -12.46 -25.51
N ASN A 39 -8.00 -13.78 -25.62
CA ASN A 39 -8.79 -14.78 -24.90
C ASN A 39 -7.92 -15.84 -24.22
N LEU A 40 -8.48 -16.50 -23.21
CA LEU A 40 -7.93 -17.69 -22.56
C LEU A 40 -8.62 -18.95 -23.07
N VAL A 41 -7.97 -20.09 -22.84
CA VAL A 41 -8.51 -21.42 -23.19
C VAL A 41 -9.91 -21.60 -22.59
N PHE A 42 -10.82 -22.18 -23.39
CA PHE A 42 -12.22 -22.43 -23.04
C PHE A 42 -13.01 -21.20 -22.54
N ASN A 43 -12.51 -19.99 -22.79
CA ASN A 43 -13.03 -18.75 -22.20
C ASN A 43 -13.08 -18.77 -20.67
N TYR A 44 -12.14 -19.48 -20.05
CA TYR A 44 -11.92 -19.38 -18.61
C TYR A 44 -11.58 -17.95 -18.22
N ASN A 45 -12.04 -17.55 -17.04
CA ASN A 45 -11.96 -16.16 -16.58
C ASN A 45 -11.12 -16.01 -15.31
N ASN A 46 -10.48 -17.07 -14.83
CA ASN A 46 -9.61 -17.05 -13.66
C ASN A 46 -8.52 -18.11 -13.77
N GLY A 47 -7.56 -18.05 -12.85
CA GLY A 47 -6.50 -19.02 -12.72
C GLY A 47 -5.37 -18.52 -11.85
N PHE A 48 -4.14 -18.95 -12.14
CA PHE A 48 -2.98 -18.55 -11.36
C PHE A 48 -1.76 -18.24 -12.23
N ILE A 49 -0.84 -17.47 -11.65
CA ILE A 49 0.41 -17.01 -12.26
C ILE A 49 1.56 -17.61 -11.49
N PHE A 50 2.54 -18.17 -12.20
CA PHE A 50 3.82 -18.55 -11.61
C PHE A 50 4.80 -17.39 -11.63
N PHE A 51 5.64 -17.31 -10.58
CA PHE A 51 6.85 -16.50 -10.57
C PHE A 51 7.70 -16.80 -11.83
N PRO A 52 8.41 -15.80 -12.38
CA PRO A 52 9.51 -16.07 -13.29
C PRO A 52 10.50 -17.05 -12.63
N ALA A 53 11.05 -18.00 -13.39
CA ALA A 53 11.94 -19.03 -12.83
C ALA A 53 13.14 -18.43 -12.06
N LEU A 54 13.69 -17.31 -12.55
CA LEU A 54 14.82 -16.60 -11.93
C LEU A 54 14.43 -15.78 -10.68
N GLU A 55 13.15 -15.59 -10.43
CA GLU A 55 12.59 -14.84 -9.30
C GLU A 55 11.77 -15.73 -8.37
N THR A 56 11.87 -17.05 -8.55
CA THR A 56 11.16 -18.01 -7.70
C THR A 56 11.69 -17.92 -6.26
N PRO A 57 10.82 -17.73 -5.25
CA PRO A 57 11.25 -17.70 -3.85
C PRO A 57 11.98 -18.99 -3.45
N SER A 58 12.95 -18.89 -2.55
CA SER A 58 13.85 -20.02 -2.20
C SER A 58 13.13 -21.21 -1.57
N ASP A 59 11.93 -21.01 -1.03
CA ASP A 59 11.07 -22.05 -0.46
C ASP A 59 10.12 -22.71 -1.49
N LYS A 60 10.11 -22.24 -2.74
CA LYS A 60 9.27 -22.75 -3.83
C LYS A 60 10.09 -23.54 -4.86
N ASP A 61 9.40 -24.39 -5.61
CA ASP A 61 9.97 -25.20 -6.67
C ASP A 61 10.31 -24.35 -7.90
N SER A 62 11.60 -24.09 -8.10
CA SER A 62 12.13 -23.39 -9.26
C SER A 62 12.37 -24.28 -10.48
N ASN A 63 12.12 -25.60 -10.38
CA ASN A 63 12.54 -26.60 -11.36
C ASN A 63 11.41 -27.13 -12.23
N ILE A 64 10.29 -26.40 -12.35
CA ILE A 64 9.21 -26.75 -13.27
C ILE A 64 9.62 -26.37 -14.70
N ALA A 65 10.16 -27.36 -15.44
CA ALA A 65 10.72 -27.16 -16.77
C ALA A 65 9.66 -26.77 -17.83
N VAL A 66 10.00 -25.81 -18.70
CA VAL A 66 9.25 -25.53 -19.92
C VAL A 66 9.74 -26.48 -21.02
N LEU A 67 8.84 -27.31 -21.56
CA LEU A 67 9.17 -28.40 -22.47
C LEU A 67 9.09 -27.96 -23.94
N CYS A 68 8.03 -27.25 -24.30
CA CYS A 68 7.84 -26.71 -25.63
C CYS A 68 6.96 -25.46 -25.62
N ALA A 69 7.07 -24.70 -26.71
CA ALA A 69 6.28 -23.51 -26.97
C ALA A 69 5.54 -23.62 -28.31
N PHE A 70 4.24 -23.34 -28.29
CA PHE A 70 3.38 -23.21 -29.45
C PHE A 70 2.86 -21.76 -29.55
N PRO A 71 2.93 -21.11 -30.72
CA PRO A 71 2.40 -19.76 -30.91
C PRO A 71 0.91 -19.65 -30.66
N MET A 72 0.15 -20.73 -30.81
CA MET A 72 -1.29 -20.79 -30.57
C MET A 72 -1.62 -22.11 -29.87
N ASP A 73 -2.80 -22.20 -29.25
CA ASP A 73 -3.35 -23.44 -28.69
C ASP A 73 -3.14 -24.64 -29.62
N ALA A 74 -2.46 -25.67 -29.12
CA ALA A 74 -2.02 -26.80 -29.91
C ALA A 74 -2.83 -28.09 -29.67
N ASP A 75 -3.98 -27.99 -28.99
CA ASP A 75 -4.84 -29.12 -28.61
C ASP A 75 -4.00 -30.28 -28.04
N THR A 76 -3.18 -29.97 -27.04
CA THR A 76 -2.11 -30.86 -26.56
C THR A 76 -2.61 -32.14 -25.89
N ASN A 77 -3.90 -32.22 -25.56
CA ASN A 77 -4.56 -33.46 -25.17
C ASN A 77 -4.54 -34.52 -26.29
N ASN A 78 -4.42 -34.10 -27.55
CA ASN A 78 -4.35 -34.97 -28.72
C ASN A 78 -2.90 -35.23 -29.19
N ARG A 79 -1.90 -35.01 -28.33
CA ARG A 79 -0.47 -35.21 -28.58
C ARG A 79 0.11 -36.19 -27.54
N ASN A 80 0.16 -37.47 -27.90
CA ASN A 80 0.41 -38.55 -26.94
C ASN A 80 1.89 -38.81 -26.63
N SER A 81 2.82 -38.09 -27.26
CA SER A 81 4.26 -38.26 -27.06
C SER A 81 4.93 -36.95 -26.64
N LEU A 82 6.16 -37.08 -26.11
CA LEU A 82 6.98 -35.96 -25.65
C LEU A 82 6.23 -35.00 -24.70
N GLN A 83 5.41 -35.56 -23.80
CA GLN A 83 4.59 -34.81 -22.85
C GLN A 83 3.67 -33.74 -23.48
N GLY A 84 3.10 -34.04 -24.65
CA GLY A 84 2.24 -33.12 -25.38
C GLY A 84 3.00 -32.18 -26.33
N CYS A 85 4.32 -32.32 -26.43
CA CYS A 85 5.16 -31.58 -27.38
C CYS A 85 5.38 -32.30 -28.70
N GLY A 86 4.97 -33.57 -28.79
CA GLY A 86 5.08 -34.37 -30.00
C GLY A 86 4.01 -34.05 -31.04
N PRO A 87 3.95 -34.83 -32.12
CA PRO A 87 2.92 -34.69 -33.14
C PRO A 87 1.52 -34.96 -32.57
N SER A 88 0.52 -34.33 -33.16
CA SER A 88 -0.88 -34.65 -32.93
C SER A 88 -1.25 -35.99 -33.57
N ASN A 89 -2.23 -36.66 -32.97
CA ASN A 89 -2.76 -37.92 -33.48
C ASN A 89 -3.42 -37.78 -34.87
N THR A 90 -3.84 -36.57 -35.25
CA THR A 90 -4.49 -36.29 -36.54
C THR A 90 -3.49 -35.92 -37.64
N TYR A 91 -2.33 -35.34 -37.30
CA TYR A 91 -1.28 -34.92 -38.24
C TYR A 91 0.09 -35.45 -37.82
N PRO A 92 0.28 -36.79 -37.83
CA PRO A 92 1.47 -37.42 -37.26
C PRO A 92 2.77 -37.06 -37.99
N LEU A 93 2.71 -36.55 -39.22
CA LEU A 93 3.89 -36.16 -40.00
C LEU A 93 4.11 -34.64 -39.97
N GLU A 94 3.05 -33.86 -40.10
CA GLU A 94 3.09 -32.41 -40.29
C GLU A 94 3.19 -31.64 -38.98
N SER A 95 2.83 -32.24 -37.84
CA SER A 95 2.81 -31.55 -36.54
C SER A 95 3.93 -31.99 -35.59
N GLN A 96 4.94 -32.69 -36.11
CA GLN A 96 6.18 -33.02 -35.40
C GLN A 96 6.87 -31.76 -34.84
N PRO A 97 7.79 -31.87 -33.87
CA PRO A 97 8.54 -30.71 -33.39
C PRO A 97 9.16 -29.90 -34.53
N CYS A 98 9.06 -28.56 -34.49
CA CYS A 98 9.42 -27.71 -35.63
C CYS A 98 10.86 -27.93 -36.12
N ASN A 99 11.79 -28.13 -35.17
CA ASN A 99 13.20 -28.38 -35.46
C ASN A 99 13.43 -29.72 -36.19
N GLU A 100 12.57 -30.72 -36.02
CA GLU A 100 12.65 -32.01 -36.72
C GLU A 100 12.15 -31.91 -38.17
N GLN A 101 11.38 -30.86 -38.47
CA GLN A 101 10.85 -30.56 -39.80
C GLN A 101 11.68 -29.51 -40.55
N GLY A 102 12.79 -29.04 -39.98
CA GLY A 102 13.59 -27.95 -40.56
C GLY A 102 12.94 -26.56 -40.46
N ILE A 103 11.87 -26.41 -39.67
CA ILE A 103 11.20 -25.13 -39.41
C ILE A 103 11.96 -24.43 -38.27
N ILE A 104 12.81 -23.48 -38.65
CA ILE A 104 13.73 -22.78 -37.73
C ILE A 104 13.48 -21.28 -37.61
N THR A 105 12.53 -20.73 -38.38
CA THR A 105 12.14 -19.31 -38.33
C THR A 105 10.63 -19.14 -38.16
N ALA A 106 10.23 -17.99 -37.63
CA ALA A 106 8.83 -17.60 -37.51
C ALA A 106 8.10 -17.56 -38.85
N GLN A 107 8.74 -17.10 -39.93
CA GLN A 107 8.11 -17.06 -41.25
C GLN A 107 7.84 -18.47 -41.78
N GLN A 108 8.80 -19.39 -41.66
CA GLN A 108 8.59 -20.80 -42.02
C GLN A 108 7.45 -21.41 -41.21
N TRP A 109 7.34 -21.06 -39.93
CA TRP A 109 6.24 -21.51 -39.10
C TRP A 109 4.89 -20.97 -39.59
N ILE A 110 4.81 -19.69 -39.97
CA ILE A 110 3.59 -19.08 -40.52
C ILE A 110 3.18 -19.75 -41.84
N ASP A 111 4.14 -19.99 -42.73
CA ASP A 111 3.91 -20.66 -44.00
C ASP A 111 3.36 -22.06 -43.76
N HIS A 112 3.99 -22.84 -42.87
CA HIS A 112 3.52 -24.17 -42.45
C HIS A 112 2.14 -24.13 -41.81
N PHE A 113 1.94 -23.26 -40.82
CA PHE A 113 0.69 -23.09 -40.10
C PHE A 113 -0.48 -22.81 -41.05
N ASN A 114 -0.24 -22.04 -42.12
CA ASN A 114 -1.25 -21.67 -43.09
C ASN A 114 -1.69 -22.83 -44.01
N LEU A 115 -0.89 -23.88 -44.18
CA LEU A 115 -1.26 -25.08 -44.96
C LEU A 115 -2.33 -25.94 -44.29
N GLY A 116 -2.34 -25.99 -42.95
CA GLY A 116 -3.24 -26.87 -42.19
C GLY A 116 -4.69 -26.41 -42.15
N ALA A 117 -5.65 -27.30 -42.44
CA ALA A 117 -7.07 -26.97 -42.27
C ALA A 117 -7.46 -26.83 -40.78
N ASN A 118 -6.95 -27.72 -39.92
CA ASN A 118 -7.14 -27.64 -38.46
C ASN A 118 -5.88 -27.06 -37.82
N LYS A 119 -5.91 -25.74 -37.55
CA LYS A 119 -4.79 -24.98 -37.01
C LYS A 119 -4.27 -25.46 -35.66
N TYR A 120 -5.17 -25.94 -34.78
CA TYR A 120 -4.80 -26.43 -33.45
C TYR A 120 -3.86 -27.65 -33.55
N ARG A 121 -4.24 -28.62 -34.39
CA ARG A 121 -3.54 -29.92 -34.48
C ARG A 121 -2.43 -29.96 -35.51
N TYR A 122 -2.51 -29.15 -36.56
CA TYR A 122 -1.54 -29.18 -37.67
C TYR A 122 -0.21 -28.48 -37.32
N GLN A 123 -0.24 -27.48 -36.45
CA GLN A 123 0.94 -26.69 -36.12
C GLN A 123 2.04 -27.54 -35.45
N CYS A 124 3.29 -27.18 -35.69
CA CYS A 124 4.43 -27.68 -34.93
C CYS A 124 4.67 -26.82 -33.68
N GLY A 125 5.28 -27.41 -32.64
CA GLY A 125 5.79 -26.69 -31.48
C GLY A 125 7.32 -26.68 -31.46
N TRP A 126 7.92 -25.65 -30.86
CA TRP A 126 9.36 -25.62 -30.66
C TRP A 126 9.76 -26.33 -29.37
N ASN A 127 10.69 -27.27 -29.48
CA ASN A 127 11.33 -27.90 -28.33
C ASN A 127 12.28 -26.89 -27.64
N VAL A 128 11.97 -26.56 -26.38
CA VAL A 128 12.75 -25.62 -25.55
C VAL A 128 13.29 -26.26 -24.28
N ARG A 129 13.33 -27.59 -24.22
CA ARG A 129 13.85 -28.33 -23.06
C ARG A 129 15.30 -27.95 -22.77
N ASP A 130 15.60 -27.82 -21.47
CA ASP A 130 16.97 -27.59 -21.01
C ASP A 130 17.93 -28.63 -21.57
N GLY A 131 19.12 -28.17 -21.96
CA GLY A 131 20.16 -28.99 -22.59
C GLY A 131 20.00 -29.20 -24.10
N GLN A 132 18.91 -28.73 -24.72
CA GLN A 132 18.79 -28.72 -26.19
C GLN A 132 19.55 -27.53 -26.81
N ILE A 133 19.97 -27.69 -28.06
CA ILE A 133 20.66 -26.65 -28.83
C ILE A 133 19.65 -25.55 -29.23
N ASP A 134 20.07 -24.29 -29.14
CA ASP A 134 19.33 -23.09 -29.59
C ASP A 134 17.93 -22.87 -28.97
N THR A 135 17.68 -23.37 -27.76
CA THR A 135 16.37 -23.21 -27.09
C THR A 135 15.92 -21.76 -26.95
N ALA A 136 16.84 -20.84 -26.64
CA ALA A 136 16.55 -19.41 -26.53
C ALA A 136 16.06 -18.84 -27.88
N ASN A 137 16.75 -19.15 -28.99
CA ASN A 137 16.32 -18.72 -30.31
C ASN A 137 14.98 -19.35 -30.69
N ARG A 138 14.79 -20.65 -30.43
CA ARG A 138 13.51 -21.34 -30.68
C ARG A 138 12.34 -20.71 -29.93
N PHE A 139 12.51 -20.41 -28.65
CA PHE A 139 11.51 -19.69 -27.87
C PHE A 139 11.23 -18.32 -28.48
N TYR A 140 12.27 -17.58 -28.88
CA TYR A 140 12.12 -16.28 -29.55
C TYR A 140 11.39 -16.38 -30.91
N GLN A 141 11.63 -17.43 -31.71
CA GLN A 141 10.88 -17.65 -32.95
C GLN A 141 9.39 -17.90 -32.69
N ALA A 142 9.02 -18.51 -31.55
CA ALA A 142 7.62 -18.64 -31.16
C ALA A 142 6.94 -17.29 -30.92
N ILE A 143 7.69 -16.34 -30.35
CA ILE A 143 7.24 -14.94 -30.14
C ILE A 143 7.06 -14.24 -31.48
N LEU A 144 8.04 -14.34 -32.36
CA LEU A 144 7.97 -13.72 -33.68
C LEU A 144 6.84 -14.31 -34.54
N ALA A 145 6.60 -15.62 -34.46
CA ALA A 145 5.49 -16.27 -35.15
C ALA A 145 4.14 -15.76 -34.63
N ARG A 146 4.00 -15.60 -33.31
CA ARG A 146 2.83 -14.99 -32.69
C ARG A 146 2.57 -13.57 -33.22
N GLN A 147 3.61 -12.74 -33.32
CA GLN A 147 3.49 -11.36 -33.81
C GLN A 147 3.06 -11.29 -35.28
N ALA A 148 3.45 -12.27 -36.09
CA ALA A 148 3.09 -12.38 -37.49
C ALA A 148 1.69 -12.97 -37.75
N MET A 149 0.98 -13.43 -36.71
CA MET A 149 -0.36 -14.01 -36.87
C MET A 149 -1.41 -13.00 -37.29
N ILE A 150 -2.31 -13.43 -38.17
CA ILE A 150 -3.52 -12.66 -38.49
C ILE A 150 -4.47 -12.58 -37.27
N PRO A 151 -5.31 -11.53 -37.18
CA PRO A 151 -6.12 -11.26 -35.98
C PRO A 151 -6.98 -12.42 -35.48
N GLN A 152 -7.53 -13.24 -36.39
CA GLN A 152 -8.35 -14.40 -36.04
C GLN A 152 -7.60 -15.40 -35.13
N TRP A 153 -6.36 -15.75 -35.49
CA TRP A 153 -5.56 -16.73 -34.75
C TRP A 153 -4.79 -16.11 -33.60
N TRP A 154 -4.41 -14.84 -33.74
CA TRP A 154 -3.86 -14.05 -32.63
C TRP A 154 -4.83 -13.96 -31.44
N ALA A 155 -6.15 -13.90 -31.67
CA ALA A 155 -7.13 -13.80 -30.59
C ALA A 155 -7.16 -15.05 -29.68
N VAL A 156 -6.70 -16.21 -30.17
CA VAL A 156 -6.55 -17.45 -29.41
C VAL A 156 -5.24 -17.39 -28.62
N GLN A 157 -5.22 -17.89 -27.38
CA GLN A 157 -4.02 -17.93 -26.53
C GLN A 157 -2.86 -18.71 -27.16
N ASN A 158 -1.64 -18.40 -26.74
CA ASN A 158 -0.49 -19.29 -26.97
C ASN A 158 -0.46 -20.40 -25.92
N GLU A 159 0.39 -21.40 -26.16
CA GLU A 159 0.53 -22.54 -25.27
C GLU A 159 1.99 -22.90 -25.03
N LEU A 160 2.39 -22.87 -23.76
CA LEU A 160 3.58 -23.53 -23.24
C LEU A 160 3.17 -24.84 -22.59
N ARG A 161 3.95 -25.89 -22.82
CA ARG A 161 3.83 -27.14 -22.06
C ARG A 161 4.94 -27.19 -21.02
N LEU A 162 4.56 -27.22 -19.75
CA LEU A 162 5.46 -27.37 -18.62
C LEU A 162 5.44 -28.82 -18.13
N ALA A 163 6.50 -29.28 -17.47
CA ALA A 163 6.51 -30.56 -16.78
C ALA A 163 5.44 -30.60 -15.67
N THR A 164 4.81 -31.76 -15.48
CA THR A 164 3.92 -32.00 -14.32
C THR A 164 4.67 -32.05 -13.01
N TRP A 165 3.99 -31.67 -11.94
CA TRP A 165 4.36 -31.89 -10.55
C TRP A 165 3.41 -32.91 -9.88
N PRO A 166 3.73 -33.44 -8.69
CA PRO A 166 2.81 -34.33 -7.99
C PRO A 166 1.59 -33.57 -7.45
N ALA A 167 0.40 -34.19 -7.49
CA ALA A 167 -0.82 -33.61 -6.92
C ALA A 167 -0.72 -33.46 -5.39
N GLY A 168 -1.36 -32.43 -4.83
CA GLY A 168 -1.33 -32.13 -3.40
C GLY A 168 -0.13 -31.27 -2.94
N HIS A 169 0.83 -31.00 -3.82
CA HIS A 169 2.03 -30.21 -3.54
C HIS A 169 1.89 -28.70 -3.81
N GLY A 170 0.66 -28.17 -3.71
CA GLY A 170 0.39 -26.75 -3.99
C GLY A 170 1.27 -25.76 -3.22
N ALA A 171 1.61 -26.03 -1.96
CA ALA A 171 2.50 -25.19 -1.15
C ALA A 171 3.92 -25.05 -1.73
N ASN A 172 4.40 -26.05 -2.47
CA ASN A 172 5.72 -26.00 -3.10
C ASN A 172 5.70 -25.25 -4.44
N LEU A 173 4.53 -25.03 -5.04
CA LEU A 173 4.45 -24.40 -6.36
C LEU A 173 4.84 -22.93 -6.28
N PRO A 174 5.52 -22.39 -7.31
CA PRO A 174 5.90 -20.99 -7.37
C PRO A 174 4.70 -20.11 -7.77
N ILE A 175 3.53 -20.30 -7.16
CA ILE A 175 2.35 -19.48 -7.41
C ILE A 175 2.59 -18.09 -6.84
N GLN A 176 2.68 -17.11 -7.74
CA GLN A 176 2.88 -15.70 -7.42
C GLN A 176 1.57 -15.00 -7.12
N SER A 177 0.51 -15.33 -7.87
CA SER A 177 -0.82 -14.76 -7.66
C SER A 177 -1.90 -15.63 -8.28
N PHE A 178 -3.10 -15.62 -7.69
CA PHE A 178 -4.33 -15.92 -8.43
C PHE A 178 -4.70 -14.74 -9.31
N PHE A 179 -5.44 -14.97 -10.39
CA PHE A 179 -5.96 -13.88 -11.21
C PHE A 179 -7.40 -14.10 -11.64
N TYR A 180 -8.07 -13.01 -12.01
CA TYR A 180 -9.35 -13.04 -12.71
C TYR A 180 -9.38 -12.02 -13.85
N ILE A 181 -10.21 -12.27 -14.86
CA ILE A 181 -10.42 -11.35 -15.99
C ILE A 181 -11.41 -10.26 -15.60
N SER A 182 -10.97 -9.00 -15.73
CA SER A 182 -11.78 -7.81 -15.45
C SER A 182 -13.07 -7.79 -16.27
N GLY A 183 -14.19 -7.43 -15.65
CA GLY A 183 -15.49 -7.29 -16.32
C GLY A 183 -16.18 -8.61 -16.69
N LYS A 184 -15.64 -9.78 -16.29
CA LYS A 184 -16.27 -11.08 -16.53
C LYS A 184 -17.11 -11.52 -15.32
N PRO A 185 -18.41 -11.80 -15.49
CA PRO A 185 -19.27 -12.28 -14.40
C PRO A 185 -18.71 -13.55 -13.75
N GLY A 186 -18.75 -13.61 -12.41
CA GLY A 186 -18.29 -14.76 -11.62
C GLY A 186 -16.77 -14.94 -11.51
N ALA A 187 -15.97 -14.23 -12.33
CA ALA A 187 -14.52 -14.40 -12.38
C ALA A 187 -13.81 -14.07 -11.05
N LEU A 188 -14.19 -12.95 -10.42
CA LEU A 188 -13.65 -12.56 -9.11
C LEU A 188 -14.05 -13.59 -8.03
N ALA A 189 -15.31 -14.02 -7.99
CA ALA A 189 -15.79 -15.00 -7.02
C ALA A 189 -15.04 -16.35 -7.14
N ASN A 190 -14.73 -16.76 -8.36
CA ASN A 190 -13.92 -17.95 -8.62
C ASN A 190 -12.48 -17.80 -8.09
N ALA A 191 -11.81 -16.68 -8.41
CA ALA A 191 -10.46 -16.42 -7.90
C ALA A 191 -10.41 -16.30 -6.36
N GLN A 192 -11.44 -15.69 -5.75
CA GLN A 192 -11.62 -15.62 -4.30
C GLN A 192 -11.81 -17.01 -3.69
N ASN A 193 -12.59 -17.89 -4.34
CA ASN A 193 -12.75 -19.27 -3.90
C ASN A 193 -11.42 -20.04 -3.96
N ASP A 194 -10.67 -19.90 -5.05
CA ASP A 194 -9.37 -20.55 -5.21
C ASP A 194 -8.37 -20.05 -4.15
N GLN A 195 -8.32 -18.74 -3.89
CA GLN A 195 -7.50 -18.15 -2.82
C GLN A 195 -7.88 -18.68 -1.44
N LEU A 196 -9.18 -18.71 -1.11
CA LEU A 196 -9.68 -19.25 0.17
C LEU A 196 -9.27 -20.71 0.35
N ARG A 197 -9.39 -21.52 -0.70
CA ARG A 197 -9.05 -22.94 -0.67
C ARG A 197 -7.55 -23.17 -0.56
N PHE A 198 -6.73 -22.34 -1.21
CA PHE A 198 -5.28 -22.41 -1.11
C PHE A 198 -4.82 -22.10 0.31
N TYR A 199 -5.30 -20.98 0.89
CA TYR A 199 -5.05 -20.63 2.28
C TYR A 199 -5.59 -21.68 3.25
N GLY A 200 -6.79 -22.22 2.98
CA GLY A 200 -7.38 -23.30 3.76
C GLY A 200 -6.47 -24.52 3.87
N SER A 201 -5.85 -24.90 2.74
CA SER A 201 -5.01 -26.09 2.59
C SER A 201 -3.58 -25.88 3.12
N TYR A 202 -2.97 -24.72 2.86
CA TYR A 202 -1.54 -24.52 3.07
C TYR A 202 -1.18 -23.42 4.07
N LYS A 203 -2.16 -22.62 4.51
CA LYS A 203 -1.94 -21.43 5.37
C LYS A 203 -1.02 -20.38 4.76
N GLU A 204 -0.87 -20.41 3.44
CA GLU A 204 -0.15 -19.42 2.66
C GLU A 204 -1.12 -18.46 2.00
N VAL A 205 -0.81 -17.17 2.08
CA VAL A 205 -1.59 -16.15 1.38
C VAL A 205 -0.95 -15.88 0.03
N VAL A 206 -1.72 -16.13 -1.02
CA VAL A 206 -1.37 -15.81 -2.41
C VAL A 206 -2.32 -14.70 -2.87
N PRO A 207 -1.83 -13.54 -3.33
CA PRO A 207 -2.70 -12.43 -3.70
C PRO A 207 -3.50 -12.73 -4.96
N ILE A 208 -4.67 -12.09 -5.09
CA ILE A 208 -5.45 -12.03 -6.32
C ILE A 208 -5.08 -10.75 -7.07
N VAL A 209 -4.81 -10.87 -8.38
CA VAL A 209 -4.63 -9.73 -9.29
C VAL A 209 -5.70 -9.70 -10.37
N ARG A 210 -6.19 -8.51 -10.69
CA ARG A 210 -7.10 -8.28 -11.81
C ARG A 210 -6.30 -8.22 -13.11
N LEU A 211 -6.65 -9.05 -14.08
CA LEU A 211 -6.06 -9.08 -15.42
C LEU A 211 -7.05 -8.49 -16.44
N THR A 212 -6.59 -7.55 -17.26
CA THR A 212 -7.29 -7.13 -18.48
C THR A 212 -6.47 -7.54 -19.69
N LEU A 213 -7.04 -8.36 -20.58
CA LEU A 213 -6.41 -8.77 -21.83
C LEU A 213 -6.61 -7.69 -22.91
N PRO A 214 -5.65 -7.51 -23.84
CA PRO A 214 -5.77 -6.54 -24.91
C PRO A 214 -6.82 -6.97 -25.95
N ALA A 215 -7.53 -6.00 -26.53
CA ALA A 215 -8.52 -6.26 -27.56
C ALA A 215 -7.92 -6.57 -28.95
N ASN A 216 -6.66 -6.20 -29.19
CA ASN A 216 -5.93 -6.41 -30.45
C ASN A 216 -4.42 -6.53 -30.18
N SER A 217 -3.64 -6.92 -31.19
CA SER A 217 -2.22 -7.23 -31.07
C SER A 217 -1.33 -6.06 -30.65
N SER A 218 -1.72 -4.82 -30.94
CA SER A 218 -0.97 -3.62 -30.51
C SER A 218 -1.32 -3.17 -29.09
N GLY A 219 -2.37 -3.74 -28.48
CA GLY A 219 -2.77 -3.47 -27.11
C GLY A 219 -1.83 -4.07 -26.06
N LYS A 220 -1.95 -3.63 -24.82
CA LYS A 220 -1.21 -4.17 -23.68
C LYS A 220 -2.17 -4.81 -22.68
N ALA A 221 -1.78 -5.97 -22.15
CA ALA A 221 -2.44 -6.48 -20.96
C ALA A 221 -2.09 -5.61 -19.76
N THR A 222 -3.02 -5.47 -18.82
CA THR A 222 -2.79 -4.77 -17.55
C THR A 222 -3.08 -5.69 -16.37
N PHE A 223 -2.29 -5.51 -15.32
CA PHE A 223 -2.46 -6.17 -14.03
C PHE A 223 -2.71 -5.09 -12.99
N ALA A 224 -3.72 -5.27 -12.16
CA ALA A 224 -4.03 -4.36 -11.06
C ALA A 224 -4.28 -5.15 -9.78
N TYR A 225 -3.77 -4.62 -8.67
CA TYR A 225 -4.04 -5.14 -7.34
C TYR A 225 -5.12 -4.30 -6.66
N SER A 226 -5.95 -4.93 -5.84
CA SER A 226 -6.93 -4.29 -4.96
C SER A 226 -7.10 -5.13 -3.70
N SER A 227 -7.07 -4.50 -2.53
CA SER A 227 -7.35 -5.18 -1.26
C SER A 227 -8.79 -5.70 -1.21
N ASP A 228 -9.72 -5.02 -1.89
CA ASP A 228 -11.14 -5.40 -1.92
C ASP A 228 -11.39 -6.66 -2.75
N ASP A 229 -10.44 -7.04 -3.61
CA ASP A 229 -10.53 -8.25 -4.42
C ASP A 229 -10.13 -9.51 -3.61
N GLN A 230 -9.48 -9.33 -2.46
CA GLN A 230 -8.94 -10.43 -1.65
C GLN A 230 -10.01 -11.05 -0.74
N ALA A 231 -10.13 -12.38 -0.73
CA ALA A 231 -11.01 -13.13 0.17
C ALA A 231 -10.31 -13.62 1.44
N VAL A 232 -8.98 -13.72 1.41
CA VAL A 232 -8.13 -13.89 2.59
C VAL A 232 -7.25 -12.64 2.65
N GLY A 233 -7.19 -11.97 3.80
CA GLY A 233 -6.32 -10.80 3.99
C GLY A 233 -4.92 -11.09 3.45
N ASP A 234 -4.37 -10.15 2.68
CA ASP A 234 -3.36 -10.34 1.62
C ASP A 234 -1.97 -10.83 2.04
N GLY A 235 -1.71 -11.06 3.33
CA GLY A 235 -0.36 -11.34 3.82
C GLY A 235 0.63 -10.19 3.59
N GLY A 236 0.16 -9.08 3.01
CA GLY A 236 0.82 -7.78 3.02
C GLY A 236 0.53 -7.07 4.33
N PRO A 237 1.20 -5.95 4.62
CA PRO A 237 0.75 -5.13 5.73
C PRO A 237 -0.69 -4.67 5.42
N PRO A 238 -1.62 -4.76 6.38
CA PRO A 238 -3.01 -4.32 6.19
C PRO A 238 -3.02 -2.89 5.66
N PRO A 239 -4.08 -2.40 4.98
CA PRO A 239 -4.10 -1.02 4.48
C PRO A 239 -3.73 -0.01 5.57
N LEU A 240 -3.01 1.07 5.19
CA LEU A 240 -2.63 2.14 6.13
C LEU A 240 -3.85 2.56 6.95
N ALA A 241 -3.72 2.42 8.26
CA ALA A 241 -4.74 2.64 9.25
C ALA A 241 -4.22 3.56 10.35
N ILE A 242 -5.09 4.44 10.81
CA ILE A 242 -4.92 5.30 11.97
C ILE A 242 -6.34 5.66 12.42
N ASP A 243 -6.54 5.94 13.71
CA ASP A 243 -7.83 6.49 14.16
C ASP A 243 -8.11 7.81 13.43
N THR A 244 -9.13 7.83 12.58
CA THR A 244 -9.51 9.01 11.78
C THR A 244 -10.60 9.86 12.43
N THR A 245 -11.06 9.52 13.63
CA THR A 245 -12.14 10.26 14.30
C THR A 245 -11.70 11.70 14.59
N PRO A 246 -12.50 12.73 14.27
CA PRO A 246 -12.17 14.09 14.67
C PRO A 246 -11.99 14.20 16.19
N VAL A 247 -10.97 14.94 16.63
CA VAL A 247 -10.67 15.14 18.06
C VAL A 247 -10.68 16.62 18.42
N THR A 248 -11.22 16.92 19.61
CA THR A 248 -11.16 18.25 20.22
C THR A 248 -10.23 18.24 21.42
N LEU A 249 -9.15 19.02 21.35
CA LEU A 249 -8.19 19.27 22.43
C LEU A 249 -8.60 20.56 23.17
N SER A 250 -9.42 20.40 24.21
CA SER A 250 -10.00 21.49 25.00
C SER A 250 -9.24 21.82 26.28
N GLY A 251 -8.11 21.13 26.53
CA GLY A 251 -7.28 21.37 27.71
C GLY A 251 -6.73 22.78 27.73
N ARG A 252 -6.70 23.38 28.93
CA ARG A 252 -6.14 24.72 29.12
C ARG A 252 -4.62 24.67 29.11
N VAL A 253 -3.98 25.52 28.30
CA VAL A 253 -2.52 25.68 28.29
C VAL A 253 -2.11 27.10 27.96
N TYR A 254 -1.02 27.57 28.56
CA TYR A 254 -0.43 28.88 28.32
C TYR A 254 0.75 28.75 27.36
N LEU A 255 0.65 29.33 26.17
CA LEU A 255 1.73 29.37 25.18
C LEU A 255 2.23 30.79 24.97
N LEU A 256 3.49 30.92 24.55
CA LEU A 256 4.21 32.18 24.48
C LEU A 256 4.51 32.53 23.01
N PRO A 257 3.66 33.30 22.30
CA PRO A 257 3.87 33.58 20.88
C PRO A 257 5.20 34.24 20.54
N ALA A 258 5.74 35.05 21.47
CA ALA A 258 7.07 35.67 21.32
C ALA A 258 8.24 34.68 21.51
N TYR A 259 7.99 33.47 22.01
CA TYR A 259 8.98 32.43 22.28
C TYR A 259 8.51 31.06 21.75
N PRO A 260 8.30 30.91 20.44
CA PRO A 260 7.61 29.74 19.86
C PRO A 260 8.37 28.41 20.02
N ALA A 261 9.69 28.46 20.25
CA ALA A 261 10.52 27.29 20.52
C ALA A 261 10.45 26.82 21.98
N LEU A 262 9.95 27.66 22.90
CA LEU A 262 9.84 27.33 24.31
C LEU A 262 8.46 26.75 24.63
N LEU A 263 8.39 25.41 24.72
CA LEU A 263 7.16 24.68 25.03
C LEU A 263 7.06 24.35 26.53
N PRO A 264 5.85 24.08 27.06
CA PRO A 264 5.66 23.57 28.42
C PRO A 264 6.54 22.36 28.74
N GLY A 265 7.00 22.24 29.99
CA GLY A 265 7.83 21.12 30.42
C GLY A 265 7.04 19.81 30.52
N ALA A 266 5.76 19.93 30.86
CA ALA A 266 4.76 18.88 30.78
C ALA A 266 3.49 19.48 30.18
N TRP A 267 2.87 18.76 29.23
CA TRP A 267 1.62 19.18 28.62
C TRP A 267 0.43 18.82 29.51
N PRO A 268 -0.50 19.75 29.78
CA PRO A 268 -1.72 19.46 30.52
C PRO A 268 -2.61 18.41 29.82
N ALA A 269 -3.47 17.74 30.58
CA ALA A 269 -4.45 16.84 30.02
C ALA A 269 -5.32 17.53 28.94
N ASN A 270 -5.72 16.79 27.92
CA ASN A 270 -6.53 17.28 26.78
C ASN A 270 -5.87 18.38 25.95
N THR A 271 -4.54 18.56 26.02
CA THR A 271 -3.76 19.46 25.13
C THR A 271 -2.92 18.70 24.10
N THR A 272 -2.95 17.37 24.19
CA THR A 272 -2.16 16.46 23.35
C THR A 272 -2.94 15.21 23.02
N ILE A 273 -2.58 14.55 21.93
CA ILE A 273 -3.08 13.22 21.58
C ILE A 273 -2.00 12.44 20.86
N GLN A 274 -1.93 11.13 21.12
CA GLN A 274 -1.06 10.21 20.41
C GLN A 274 -1.91 9.36 19.47
N ARG A 275 -1.58 9.36 18.17
CA ARG A 275 -2.15 8.43 17.20
C ARG A 275 -1.07 7.78 16.35
N THR A 276 -0.85 6.50 16.60
CA THR A 276 0.15 5.70 15.89
C THR A 276 -0.50 5.02 14.69
N ALA A 277 0.13 5.15 13.53
CA ALA A 277 -0.29 4.48 12.31
C ALA A 277 0.09 2.99 12.35
N THR A 278 -0.74 2.17 11.73
CA THR A 278 -0.55 0.74 11.54
C THR A 278 -0.89 0.37 10.11
N GLY A 279 -0.44 -0.79 9.63
CA GLY A 279 -0.63 -1.14 8.22
C GLY A 279 0.13 -0.22 7.25
N GLY A 280 -0.06 -0.39 5.96
CA GLY A 280 0.74 0.27 4.93
C GLY A 280 2.22 -0.16 5.00
N ILE A 281 3.08 0.53 4.27
CA ILE A 281 4.50 0.19 4.22
C ILE A 281 5.31 1.23 5.03
N PRO A 282 5.92 0.88 6.17
CA PRO A 282 6.78 1.80 6.90
C PRO A 282 8.06 2.14 6.11
N PRO A 283 8.74 3.28 6.38
CA PRO A 283 8.49 4.21 7.49
C PRO A 283 7.28 5.13 7.24
N TYR A 284 6.63 5.56 8.32
CA TYR A 284 5.55 6.55 8.27
C TYR A 284 6.09 7.97 8.41
N SER A 285 5.44 8.91 7.75
CA SER A 285 5.69 10.35 7.93
C SER A 285 4.40 11.06 8.30
N TYR A 286 4.48 11.97 9.28
CA TYR A 286 3.34 12.74 9.78
C TYR A 286 3.50 14.21 9.43
N GLN A 287 2.37 14.86 9.13
CA GLN A 287 2.34 16.27 8.79
C GLN A 287 1.09 16.95 9.36
N SER A 288 1.25 18.17 9.87
CA SER A 288 0.13 19.06 10.18
C SER A 288 -0.17 19.98 9.01
N GLY A 289 -1.45 20.14 8.67
CA GLY A 289 -1.90 21.11 7.67
C GLY A 289 -1.72 22.57 8.09
N ASN A 290 -1.56 22.84 9.39
CA ASN A 290 -1.30 24.16 9.95
C ASN A 290 -0.59 24.03 11.30
N SER A 291 0.73 24.24 11.29
CA SER A 291 1.58 24.18 12.48
C SER A 291 1.32 25.30 13.49
N GLY A 292 0.58 26.36 13.11
CA GLY A 292 0.13 27.41 14.03
C GLY A 292 -0.98 26.96 14.98
N ILE A 293 -1.66 25.84 14.68
CA ILE A 293 -2.76 25.29 15.49
C ILE A 293 -2.29 24.06 16.25
N ALA A 294 -1.64 23.11 15.57
CA ALA A 294 -1.08 21.91 16.18
C ALA A 294 0.13 21.40 15.40
N VAL A 295 1.07 20.79 16.11
CA VAL A 295 2.28 20.15 15.56
C VAL A 295 2.27 18.68 15.92
N VAL A 296 2.69 17.84 14.99
CA VAL A 296 2.83 16.38 15.16
C VAL A 296 4.30 15.99 15.00
N ASP A 297 4.78 15.07 15.82
CA ASP A 297 6.12 14.48 15.66
C ASP A 297 6.12 13.23 14.78
N ASN A 298 7.28 12.61 14.56
CA ASN A 298 7.42 11.42 13.73
C ASN A 298 6.74 10.16 14.30
N ASN A 299 6.33 10.19 15.57
CA ASN A 299 5.63 9.08 16.21
C ASN A 299 4.12 9.26 16.21
N GLY A 300 3.59 10.40 15.73
CA GLY A 300 2.16 10.71 15.80
C GLY A 300 1.72 11.37 17.10
N TYR A 301 2.65 11.95 17.86
CA TYR A 301 2.35 12.75 19.05
C TYR A 301 2.00 14.18 18.66
N VAL A 302 0.75 14.57 18.86
CA VAL A 302 0.21 15.89 18.51
C VAL A 302 0.17 16.78 19.74
N THR A 303 0.66 18.03 19.60
CA THR A 303 0.63 19.08 20.62
C THR A 303 0.05 20.38 20.04
N VAL A 304 -0.75 21.11 20.80
CA VAL A 304 -1.39 22.37 20.36
C VAL A 304 -0.41 23.56 20.29
N ARG A 305 -0.72 24.56 19.45
CA ARG A 305 0.00 25.84 19.28
C ARG A 305 -0.93 27.05 19.30
N GLY A 306 -2.20 26.88 18.91
CA GLY A 306 -3.18 27.95 18.86
C GLY A 306 -4.59 27.40 18.74
N ASN A 307 -5.59 28.22 19.04
CA ASN A 307 -7.00 27.83 18.86
C ASN A 307 -7.36 27.80 17.38
N GLY A 308 -8.14 26.80 16.98
CA GLY A 308 -8.55 26.58 15.58
C GLY A 308 -8.61 25.10 15.23
N THR A 309 -8.81 24.81 13.95
CA THR A 309 -8.90 23.45 13.42
C THR A 309 -7.83 23.21 12.34
N THR A 310 -7.17 22.06 12.40
CA THR A 310 -6.18 21.62 11.39
C THR A 310 -6.29 20.12 11.15
N ALA A 311 -5.86 19.66 9.99
CA ALA A 311 -5.74 18.23 9.70
C ALA A 311 -4.34 17.71 10.06
N ILE A 312 -4.27 16.51 10.62
CA ILE A 312 -3.03 15.74 10.71
C ILE A 312 -3.11 14.62 9.67
N THR A 313 -2.11 14.54 8.81
CA THR A 313 -2.00 13.55 7.73
C THR A 313 -0.81 12.65 7.99
N VAL A 314 -1.01 11.35 7.82
CA VAL A 314 0.05 10.33 7.84
C VAL A 314 0.19 9.71 6.46
N LEU A 315 1.43 9.51 6.04
CA LEU A 315 1.81 8.85 4.79
C LEU A 315 2.69 7.64 5.08
N ASP A 316 2.53 6.59 4.28
CA ASP A 316 3.45 5.45 4.25
C ASP A 316 4.53 5.62 3.15
N SER A 317 5.48 4.68 3.05
CA SER A 317 6.64 4.79 2.16
C SER A 317 6.29 4.69 0.67
N ILE A 318 5.10 4.22 0.33
CA ILE A 318 4.61 4.11 -1.06
C ILE A 318 3.60 5.20 -1.41
N GLY A 319 3.34 6.13 -0.49
CA GLY A 319 2.50 7.31 -0.70
C GLY A 319 1.02 7.12 -0.38
N ALA A 320 0.61 6.02 0.28
CA ALA A 320 -0.73 5.89 0.81
C ALA A 320 -0.94 6.88 1.97
N THR A 321 -2.13 7.48 2.07
CA THR A 321 -2.38 8.54 3.06
C THR A 321 -3.65 8.32 3.87
N LYS A 322 -3.64 8.71 5.14
CA LYS A 322 -4.83 8.87 6.00
C LYS A 322 -4.76 10.21 6.75
N SER A 323 -5.91 10.75 7.13
CA SER A 323 -5.97 12.05 7.79
C SER A 323 -7.09 12.13 8.83
N TYR A 324 -6.92 12.98 9.83
CA TYR A 324 -7.95 13.30 10.83
C TYR A 324 -7.91 14.77 11.23
N GLN A 325 -9.05 15.28 11.67
CA GLN A 325 -9.19 16.66 12.13
C GLN A 325 -8.85 16.80 13.61
N VAL A 326 -8.11 17.85 13.94
CA VAL A 326 -7.76 18.28 15.30
C VAL A 326 -8.28 19.69 15.50
N SER A 327 -9.16 19.88 16.49
CA SER A 327 -9.67 21.18 16.91
C SER A 327 -9.12 21.54 18.29
N ALA A 328 -8.43 22.66 18.42
CA ALA A 328 -7.90 23.18 19.68
C ALA A 328 -8.71 24.39 20.16
N THR A 329 -9.11 24.41 21.43
CA THR A 329 -9.96 25.49 21.99
C THR A 329 -9.48 26.06 23.33
N GLY A 330 -8.55 25.41 24.01
CA GLY A 330 -8.07 25.81 25.34
C GLY A 330 -6.70 26.51 25.37
N VAL A 331 -6.17 26.92 24.20
CA VAL A 331 -4.87 27.60 24.13
C VAL A 331 -5.04 29.07 24.52
N ILE A 332 -4.30 29.49 25.55
CA ILE A 332 -4.22 30.87 26.02
C ILE A 332 -2.85 31.44 25.64
N GLN A 333 -2.83 32.59 24.99
CA GLN A 333 -1.59 33.23 24.57
C GLN A 333 -1.12 34.24 25.62
N CYS A 334 0.13 34.12 26.05
CA CYS A 334 0.73 35.07 27.00
C CYS A 334 1.56 36.14 26.28
N VAL A 335 1.41 37.38 26.71
CA VAL A 335 2.10 38.55 26.16
C VAL A 335 2.78 39.33 27.28
N GLY A 336 4.05 39.69 27.10
CA GLY A 336 4.77 40.53 28.07
C GLY A 336 4.27 41.97 28.03
N LEU A 337 3.99 42.56 29.20
CA LEU A 337 3.45 43.92 29.32
C LEU A 337 4.48 44.92 29.87
N GLY A 338 5.72 44.49 30.09
CA GLY A 338 6.78 45.31 30.69
C GLY A 338 6.72 45.35 32.22
N LYS A 339 7.29 46.39 32.82
CA LYS A 339 7.36 46.61 34.27
C LYS A 339 6.75 47.96 34.64
N GLY A 340 5.95 48.00 35.70
CA GLY A 340 5.35 49.26 36.16
C GLY A 340 4.34 49.07 37.30
N THR A 341 3.63 50.15 37.61
CA THR A 341 2.50 50.11 38.54
C THR A 341 1.34 49.29 37.99
N TYR A 342 0.44 48.84 38.86
CA TYR A 342 -0.72 48.05 38.42
C TYR A 342 -1.55 48.80 37.37
N SER A 343 -1.72 50.12 37.52
CA SER A 343 -2.42 50.97 36.56
C SER A 343 -1.69 51.06 35.21
N GLN A 344 -0.36 51.21 35.22
CA GLN A 344 0.43 51.23 33.99
C GLN A 344 0.34 49.90 33.24
N ILE A 345 0.50 48.78 33.95
CA ILE A 345 0.38 47.44 33.36
C ILE A 345 -1.04 47.17 32.86
N SER A 346 -2.07 47.62 33.59
CA SER A 346 -3.46 47.52 33.15
C SER A 346 -3.74 48.33 31.88
N SER A 347 -3.13 49.51 31.76
CA SER A 347 -3.22 50.35 30.55
C SER A 347 -2.55 49.69 29.34
N VAL A 348 -1.36 49.09 29.53
CA VAL A 348 -0.68 48.32 28.48
C VAL A 348 -1.47 47.06 28.11
N ALA A 349 -2.07 46.37 29.08
CA ALA A 349 -2.94 45.22 28.83
C ALA A 349 -4.14 45.62 27.95
N GLY A 350 -4.81 46.72 28.32
CA GLY A 350 -5.94 47.27 27.58
C GLY A 350 -5.56 47.69 26.15
N SER A 351 -4.41 48.33 25.94
CA SER A 351 -3.96 48.73 24.60
C SER A 351 -3.60 47.54 23.70
N GLN A 352 -3.24 46.39 24.28
CA GLN A 352 -2.95 45.15 23.56
C GLN A 352 -4.15 44.19 23.49
N GLY A 353 -5.30 44.55 24.04
CA GLY A 353 -6.51 43.70 24.04
C GLY A 353 -6.35 42.41 24.85
N VAL A 354 -5.51 42.43 25.89
CA VAL A 354 -5.26 41.31 26.81
C VAL A 354 -5.65 41.71 28.23
N HIS A 355 -5.75 40.75 29.14
CA HIS A 355 -6.02 41.02 30.56
C HIS A 355 -4.94 40.45 31.47
N ILE A 356 -4.78 41.06 32.65
CA ILE A 356 -3.85 40.59 33.68
C ILE A 356 -4.42 39.29 34.29
N PRO A 357 -3.65 38.19 34.31
CA PRO A 357 -4.10 36.92 34.86
C PRO A 357 -4.34 37.00 36.38
N ASN A 358 -5.20 36.12 36.89
CA ASN A 358 -5.37 35.93 38.33
C ASN A 358 -4.30 34.98 38.91
N MET A 359 -4.29 34.78 40.23
CA MET A 359 -3.28 33.95 40.90
C MET A 359 -3.34 32.48 40.46
N ALA A 360 -4.52 31.93 40.18
CA ALA A 360 -4.64 30.56 39.69
C ALA A 360 -3.94 30.40 38.33
N GLN A 361 -4.15 31.34 37.43
CA GLN A 361 -3.53 31.34 36.10
C GLN A 361 -2.01 31.56 36.19
N LEU A 362 -1.54 32.45 37.08
CA LEU A 362 -0.10 32.62 37.33
C LEU A 362 0.55 31.35 37.93
N ARG A 363 -0.17 30.62 38.77
CA ARG A 363 0.26 29.30 39.28
C ARG A 363 0.37 28.28 38.16
N GLU A 364 -0.60 28.23 37.26
CA GLU A 364 -0.57 27.38 36.07
C GLU A 364 0.63 27.71 35.16
N MET A 365 0.92 28.98 34.92
CA MET A 365 2.13 29.40 34.16
C MET A 365 3.43 28.95 34.84
N ASN A 366 3.54 29.13 36.16
CA ASN A 366 4.71 28.66 36.92
C ASN A 366 4.87 27.14 36.84
N ALA A 367 3.78 26.38 36.91
CA ALA A 367 3.83 24.92 36.78
C ALA A 367 4.33 24.47 35.39
N LEU A 368 3.99 25.19 34.31
CA LEU A 368 4.39 24.84 32.95
C LEU A 368 5.86 25.18 32.63
N TYR A 369 6.36 26.30 33.17
CA TYR A 369 7.65 26.86 32.77
C TYR A 369 8.67 26.91 33.90
N GLY A 370 8.25 27.22 35.13
CA GLY A 370 9.12 27.41 36.29
C GLY A 370 10.33 28.27 35.96
N SER A 371 11.53 27.77 36.26
CA SER A 371 12.80 28.46 35.99
C SER A 371 13.07 28.78 34.51
N ARG A 372 12.32 28.18 33.57
CA ARG A 372 12.44 28.44 32.12
C ARG A 372 11.58 29.60 31.63
N TRP A 373 10.79 30.24 32.50
CA TRP A 373 9.93 31.35 32.10
C TRP A 373 10.77 32.52 31.53
N PRO A 374 10.49 32.98 30.29
CA PRO A 374 11.43 33.82 29.55
C PRO A 374 11.23 35.33 29.76
N MET A 375 10.12 35.76 30.37
CA MET A 375 9.75 37.18 30.42
C MET A 375 10.32 37.93 31.64
N GLY A 376 11.35 37.37 32.29
CA GLY A 376 12.01 37.94 33.47
C GLY A 376 11.78 37.16 34.78
N ASN A 377 12.76 37.21 35.68
CA ASN A 377 12.69 36.64 37.03
C ASN A 377 12.41 37.74 38.05
N ASP A 378 11.15 38.16 38.16
CA ASP A 378 10.67 39.14 39.14
C ASP A 378 9.21 38.81 39.49
N TRP A 379 8.61 39.60 40.37
CA TRP A 379 7.19 39.54 40.69
C TRP A 379 6.33 39.98 39.50
N TYR A 380 5.23 39.27 39.27
CA TYR A 380 4.20 39.61 38.29
C TYR A 380 2.89 39.99 38.98
N TRP A 381 2.21 41.02 38.46
CA TRP A 381 0.88 41.41 38.92
C TRP A 381 -0.17 40.32 38.69
N SER A 382 -1.02 40.10 39.69
CA SER A 382 -2.29 39.37 39.58
C SER A 382 -3.45 40.35 39.56
N SER A 383 -4.55 40.00 38.87
CA SER A 383 -5.82 40.71 38.97
C SER A 383 -6.56 40.47 40.31
N ASP A 384 -6.12 39.50 41.12
CA ASP A 384 -6.71 39.24 42.43
C ASP A 384 -6.31 40.32 43.46
N ILE A 385 -7.32 40.91 44.08
CA ILE A 385 -7.14 41.90 45.15
C ILE A 385 -6.96 41.19 46.48
N GLN A 386 -5.91 41.57 47.22
CA GLN A 386 -5.64 41.06 48.55
C GLN A 386 -6.31 41.89 49.65
N ALA A 387 -6.31 43.22 49.51
CA ALA A 387 -6.93 44.14 50.47
C ALA A 387 -7.24 45.49 49.79
N TYR A 388 -8.26 46.20 50.29
CA TYR A 388 -8.66 47.53 49.79
C TYR A 388 -8.18 48.69 50.68
N LEU A 389 -7.97 48.46 51.99
CA LEU A 389 -7.64 49.50 52.96
C LEU A 389 -6.27 49.25 53.62
N PRO A 390 -5.50 50.31 53.95
CA PRO A 390 -5.73 51.72 53.63
C PRO A 390 -5.45 52.08 52.16
N PHE A 391 -4.83 51.17 51.40
CA PHE A 391 -4.59 51.30 49.97
C PHE A 391 -4.77 49.93 49.31
N THR A 392 -5.24 49.89 48.06
CA THR A 392 -5.42 48.64 47.31
C THR A 392 -4.10 47.88 47.17
N ARG A 393 -4.13 46.59 47.53
CA ARG A 393 -3.03 45.63 47.37
C ARG A 393 -3.48 44.51 46.46
N TYR A 394 -2.64 44.17 45.50
CA TYR A 394 -2.84 43.04 44.60
C TYR A 394 -1.93 41.90 45.00
N TRP A 395 -2.38 40.68 44.77
CA TRP A 395 -1.50 39.52 44.81
C TRP A 395 -0.46 39.63 43.69
N ILE A 396 0.72 39.07 43.95
CA ILE A 396 1.82 38.97 43.01
C ILE A 396 2.44 37.58 43.08
N LYS A 397 2.93 37.10 41.94
CA LYS A 397 3.66 35.82 41.87
C LYS A 397 4.95 36.01 41.10
N ASN A 398 6.05 35.46 41.61
CA ASN A 398 7.23 35.26 40.79
C ASN A 398 7.05 33.94 40.02
N ILE A 399 6.85 34.01 38.70
CA ILE A 399 6.58 32.84 37.86
C ILE A 399 7.81 31.92 37.75
N VAL A 400 9.02 32.44 37.95
CA VAL A 400 10.27 31.67 37.91
C VAL A 400 10.49 30.88 39.20
N THR A 401 10.36 31.54 40.36
CA THR A 401 10.65 30.93 41.68
C THR A 401 9.44 30.26 42.32
N GLY A 402 8.23 30.57 41.85
CA GLY A 402 6.97 30.07 42.43
C GLY A 402 6.51 30.84 43.67
N LEU A 403 7.31 31.77 44.20
CA LEU A 403 6.96 32.55 45.38
C LEU A 403 5.70 33.40 45.13
N GLU A 404 4.91 33.56 46.19
CA GLU A 404 3.67 34.35 46.18
C GLU A 404 3.76 35.44 47.26
N GLY A 405 3.18 36.60 46.96
CA GLY A 405 3.16 37.73 47.87
C GLY A 405 2.08 38.71 47.47
N HIS A 406 2.09 39.90 48.05
CA HIS A 406 1.17 40.97 47.69
C HIS A 406 1.89 42.31 47.81
N ASN A 407 1.49 43.29 47.02
CA ASN A 407 2.05 44.64 47.09
C ASN A 407 0.99 45.69 46.78
N TYR A 408 1.20 46.91 47.25
CA TYR A 408 0.35 48.05 46.95
C TYR A 408 0.35 48.33 45.45
N HIS A 409 -0.79 48.74 44.90
CA HIS A 409 -0.98 49.05 43.47
C HIS A 409 0.05 50.03 42.85
N TYR A 410 0.72 50.85 43.66
CA TYR A 410 1.79 51.79 43.25
C TYR A 410 3.20 51.17 43.29
N GLY A 411 3.36 49.89 43.68
CA GLY A 411 4.61 49.15 43.51
C GLY A 411 5.00 49.01 42.04
N SER A 412 6.20 48.51 41.75
CA SER A 412 6.68 48.32 40.37
C SER A 412 7.06 46.87 40.11
N HIS A 413 6.21 46.15 39.38
CA HIS A 413 6.34 44.71 39.09
C HIS A 413 6.10 44.43 37.61
N LEU A 414 6.53 43.26 37.14
CA LEU A 414 6.33 42.82 35.77
C LEU A 414 4.84 42.56 35.49
N GLY A 415 4.46 42.68 34.22
CA GLY A 415 3.15 42.33 33.72
C GLY A 415 3.23 41.24 32.65
N VAL A 416 2.32 40.28 32.74
CA VAL A 416 1.99 39.36 31.66
C VAL A 416 0.49 39.50 31.39
N GLY A 417 0.10 39.55 30.13
CA GLY A 417 -1.28 39.59 29.68
C GLY A 417 -1.65 38.28 29.01
N ILE A 418 -2.92 37.90 29.09
CA ILE A 418 -3.46 36.70 28.45
C ILE A 418 -4.66 36.98 27.55
N ARG A 419 -4.84 36.17 26.50
CA ARG A 419 -5.99 36.16 25.59
C ARG A 419 -6.28 34.79 25.01
#